data_AF-A0A139PF09-F1
#
_entry.id   AF-A0A139PF09-F1
#
_cell.length_a   1.000
_cell.length_b   1.000
_cell.length_c   1.000
_cell.angle_alpha   90.00
_cell.angle_beta   90.00
_cell.angle_gamma   90.00
#
_symmetry.space_group_name_H-M   'P 1'
#
loop_
_entity.id
_entity.type
_entity.pdbx_description
1 polymer ?
#
loop_
_entity_poly.entity_id
_entity_poly.type
_entity_poly.pdbx_seq_one_letter_code
_entity_poly.pdbx_strand_id
1 'polypeptide(L)'
;MGIILFLIIVASLVLLFYIRDTKKHKKMIAYNLLYTHFQEKYIIKDAICKYEDKYPALTKVVLSFVEAQLDVSMIVENSKKVEGSLQQQLDKELDEIIESKNNEELLQVIHWYFLACIAISSLRTRESIDIIKKDSIDFEDKPISKSDVKGNYCFA
;
A
#
# COMPACT_ATOMS: atom_id res chain seq x y z
N MET A 1 -18.59 -2.97 47.40
CA MET A 1 -17.95 -1.99 46.50
C MET A 1 -16.55 -2.42 46.03
N GLY A 2 -15.65 -2.90 46.91
CA GLY A 2 -14.27 -3.26 46.51
C GLY A 2 -14.13 -4.35 45.44
N ILE A 3 -14.94 -5.42 45.50
CA ILE A 3 -14.91 -6.50 44.49
C ILE A 3 -15.35 -6.00 43.10
N ILE A 4 -16.41 -5.18 43.06
CA ILE A 4 -16.91 -4.59 41.81
C ILE A 4 -15.84 -3.67 41.20
N LEU A 5 -15.20 -2.85 42.03
CA LEU A 5 -14.13 -1.96 41.58
C LEU A 5 -12.91 -2.74 41.06
N PHE A 6 -12.54 -3.84 41.73
CA PHE A 6 -11.48 -4.75 41.28
C PHE A 6 -11.82 -5.39 39.93
N LEU A 7 -13.04 -5.88 39.73
CA LEU A 7 -13.48 -6.46 38.46
C LEU A 7 -13.44 -5.45 37.30
N ILE A 8 -13.83 -4.20 37.56
CA ILE A 8 -13.75 -3.11 36.54
C ILE A 8 -12.29 -2.85 36.14
N ILE A 9 -11.36 -2.83 37.11
CA ILE A 9 -9.93 -2.65 36.86
C ILE A 9 -9.38 -3.81 36.03
N VAL A 10 -9.69 -5.05 36.40
CA VAL A 10 -9.24 -6.24 35.66
C VAL A 10 -9.78 -6.24 34.23
N ALA A 11 -11.08 -5.99 34.03
CA ALA A 11 -11.68 -5.91 32.71
C ALA A 11 -11.04 -4.81 31.85
N SER A 12 -10.75 -3.66 32.45
CA SER A 12 -10.09 -2.53 31.78
C SER A 12 -8.65 -2.87 31.39
N LEU A 13 -7.89 -3.54 32.26
CA LEU A 13 -6.53 -4.00 31.96
C LEU A 13 -6.54 -5.02 30.81
N VAL A 14 -7.42 -6.01 30.86
CA VAL A 14 -7.57 -7.01 29.79
C VAL A 14 -7.88 -6.32 28.45
N LEU A 15 -8.81 -5.35 28.44
CA LEU A 15 -9.13 -4.59 27.23
C LEU A 15 -7.93 -3.78 26.71
N LEU A 16 -7.20 -3.11 27.59
CA LEU A 16 -6.00 -2.34 27.21
C LEU A 16 -4.90 -3.24 26.62
N PHE A 17 -4.64 -4.40 27.25
CA PHE A 17 -3.67 -5.37 26.74
C PHE A 17 -4.11 -5.92 25.39
N TYR A 18 -5.37 -6.30 25.24
CA TYR A 18 -5.93 -6.79 23.97
C TYR A 18 -5.78 -5.76 22.84
N ILE A 19 -6.12 -4.49 23.10
CA ILE A 19 -5.99 -3.41 22.12
C ILE A 19 -4.52 -3.20 21.74
N ARG A 20 -3.61 -3.21 22.72
CA ARG A 20 -2.18 -3.00 22.48
C ARG A 20 -1.55 -4.13 21.68
N ASP A 21 -1.89 -5.37 22.04
CA ASP A 21 -1.39 -6.56 21.36
C ASP A 21 -1.91 -6.66 19.92
N THR A 22 -3.20 -6.41 19.72
CA THR A 22 -3.81 -6.33 18.39
C THR A 22 -3.12 -5.28 17.52
N LYS A 23 -2.83 -4.08 18.07
CA LYS A 23 -2.10 -3.03 17.33
C LYS A 23 -0.69 -3.46 16.95
N LYS A 24 0.02 -4.13 17.86
CA LYS A 24 1.38 -4.63 17.61
C LYS A 24 1.39 -5.70 16.52
N HIS A 25 0.49 -6.67 16.60
CA HIS A 25 0.35 -7.72 15.59
C HIS A 25 -0.02 -7.16 14.22
N LYS A 26 -0.96 -6.20 14.16
CA LYS A 26 -1.29 -5.53 12.90
C LYS A 26 -0.05 -4.83 12.30
N LYS A 27 0.69 -4.06 13.10
CA LYS A 27 1.92 -3.42 12.61
C LYS A 27 2.93 -4.42 12.05
N MET A 28 3.13 -5.55 12.74
CA MET A 28 4.06 -6.59 12.30
C MET A 28 3.64 -7.25 10.99
N ILE A 29 2.35 -7.57 10.82
CA ILE A 29 1.83 -8.19 9.59
C ILE A 29 2.00 -7.24 8.40
N ALA A 30 1.60 -5.97 8.55
CA ALA A 30 1.72 -4.99 7.47
C ALA A 30 3.18 -4.71 7.10
N TYR A 31 4.09 -4.68 8.09
CA TYR A 31 5.53 -4.58 7.84
C TYR A 31 6.07 -5.78 7.06
N ASN A 32 5.72 -7.00 7.47
CA ASN A 32 6.16 -8.22 6.78
C ASN A 32 5.59 -8.32 5.36
N LEU A 33 4.33 -7.92 5.17
CA LEU A 33 3.71 -7.84 3.84
C LEU A 33 4.53 -6.92 2.94
N LEU A 34 4.81 -5.70 3.42
CA LEU A 34 5.57 -4.72 2.66
C LEU A 34 7.00 -5.20 2.40
N TYR A 35 7.67 -5.77 3.40
CA TYR A 35 9.01 -6.34 3.25
C TYR A 35 9.07 -7.41 2.15
N THR A 36 8.13 -8.36 2.15
CA THR A 36 8.04 -9.41 1.13
C THR A 36 7.69 -8.82 -0.23
N HIS A 37 6.74 -7.90 -0.29
CA HIS A 37 6.32 -7.20 -1.51
C HIS A 37 7.48 -6.49 -2.22
N PHE A 38 8.37 -5.86 -1.44
CA PHE A 38 9.55 -5.18 -1.97
C PHE A 38 10.67 -6.12 -2.42
N GLN A 39 10.59 -7.44 -2.18
CA GLN A 39 11.54 -8.40 -2.77
C GLN A 39 11.38 -8.48 -4.30
N GLU A 40 10.17 -8.24 -4.81
CA GLU A 40 9.85 -8.28 -6.24
C GLU A 40 10.33 -7.03 -7.01
N LYS A 41 10.93 -6.05 -6.32
CA LYS A 41 11.28 -4.73 -6.87
C LYS A 41 12.15 -4.78 -8.13
N TYR A 42 13.00 -5.79 -8.28
CA TYR A 42 13.87 -5.93 -9.45
C TYR A 42 13.09 -6.34 -10.70
N ILE A 43 12.07 -7.19 -10.53
CA ILE A 43 11.17 -7.61 -11.62
C ILE A 43 10.34 -6.42 -12.08
N ILE A 44 9.78 -5.68 -11.11
CA ILE A 44 8.97 -4.48 -11.37
C ILE A 44 9.79 -3.38 -12.03
N LYS A 45 11.06 -3.20 -11.61
CA LYS A 45 11.97 -2.23 -12.23
C LYS A 45 12.18 -2.54 -13.71
N ASP A 46 12.52 -3.79 -14.04
CA ASP A 46 12.74 -4.19 -15.44
C ASP A 46 11.48 -4.01 -16.28
N ALA A 47 10.32 -4.38 -15.73
CA ALA A 47 9.03 -4.24 -16.38
C ALA A 47 8.70 -2.78 -16.71
N ILE A 48 8.80 -1.86 -15.74
CA ILE A 48 8.36 -0.48 -15.94
C ILE A 48 9.31 0.33 -16.83
N CYS A 49 10.61 0.07 -16.80
CA CYS A 49 11.59 0.78 -17.62
C CYS A 49 11.34 0.63 -19.13
N LYS A 50 10.71 -0.46 -19.57
CA LYS A 50 10.33 -0.67 -20.98
C LYS A 50 9.29 0.33 -21.48
N TYR A 51 8.55 0.96 -20.56
CA TYR A 51 7.44 1.84 -20.87
C TYR A 51 7.67 3.30 -20.45
N GLU A 52 8.91 3.68 -20.11
CA GLU A 52 9.25 5.03 -19.63
C GLU A 52 8.78 6.13 -20.57
N ASP A 53 8.96 5.95 -21.89
CA ASP A 53 8.55 6.91 -22.90
C ASP A 53 7.03 7.08 -23.00
N LYS A 54 6.27 6.01 -22.72
CA LYS A 54 4.81 5.98 -22.89
C LYS A 54 4.06 6.33 -21.59
N TYR A 55 4.58 5.89 -20.45
CA TYR A 55 3.99 6.06 -19.12
C TYR A 55 5.02 6.65 -18.13
N PRO A 56 5.49 7.89 -18.36
CA PRO A 56 6.55 8.49 -17.56
C PRO A 56 6.12 8.83 -16.12
N ALA A 57 4.85 9.18 -15.87
CA ALA A 57 4.40 9.43 -14.50
C ALA A 57 4.36 8.15 -13.68
N LEU A 58 3.82 7.05 -14.23
CA LEU A 58 3.84 5.74 -13.61
C LEU A 58 5.28 5.27 -13.35
N THR A 59 6.15 5.41 -14.34
CA THR A 59 7.56 5.04 -14.22
C THR A 59 8.23 5.80 -13.10
N LYS A 60 8.03 7.12 -13.03
CA LYS A 60 8.58 7.96 -11.97
C LYS A 60 8.16 7.51 -10.57
N VAL A 61 6.87 7.26 -10.35
CA VAL A 61 6.38 6.87 -9.01
C VAL A 61 6.82 5.46 -8.62
N VAL A 62 6.87 4.52 -9.57
CA VAL A 62 7.37 3.16 -9.31
C VAL A 62 8.88 3.17 -9.01
N LEU A 63 9.66 3.90 -9.81
CA LEU A 63 11.12 4.02 -9.62
C LEU A 63 11.47 4.59 -8.26
N SER A 64 10.67 5.51 -7.72
CA SER A 64 10.86 6.04 -6.37
C SER A 64 10.97 4.95 -5.30
N PHE A 65 10.17 3.89 -5.44
CA PHE A 65 10.13 2.80 -4.48
C PHE A 65 11.19 1.75 -4.77
N VAL A 66 11.38 1.37 -6.03
CA VAL A 66 12.32 0.28 -6.36
C VAL A 66 13.78 0.72 -6.26
N GLU A 67 14.08 2.01 -6.44
CA GLU A 67 15.43 2.57 -6.35
C GLU A 67 15.78 3.07 -4.94
N ALA A 68 14.79 3.27 -4.06
CA ALA A 68 15.04 3.58 -2.67
C ALA A 68 15.87 2.43 -2.03
N GLN A 69 17.13 2.72 -1.68
CA GLN A 69 17.96 1.83 -0.85
C GLN A 69 17.59 1.93 0.63
N LEU A 70 16.32 2.16 0.91
CA LEU A 70 15.81 2.42 2.25
C LEU A 70 15.19 1.14 2.81
N ASP A 71 15.33 0.93 4.11
CA ASP A 71 14.56 -0.09 4.80
C ASP A 71 13.07 0.29 4.75
N VAL A 72 12.21 -0.71 4.96
CA VAL A 72 10.75 -0.51 4.90
C VAL A 72 10.28 0.58 5.86
N SER A 73 10.94 0.76 7.01
CA SER A 73 10.61 1.81 7.98
C SER A 73 10.82 3.20 7.39
N MET A 74 11.97 3.44 6.74
CA MET A 74 12.30 4.70 6.10
C MET A 74 11.42 4.98 4.88
N ILE A 75 11.04 3.96 4.10
CA ILE A 75 10.07 4.12 3.00
C ILE A 75 8.72 4.60 3.56
N VAL A 76 8.24 3.96 4.63
CA VAL A 76 7.01 4.35 5.29
C VAL A 76 7.12 5.74 5.88
N GLU A 77 8.23 6.13 6.50
CA GLU A 77 8.37 7.47 7.10
C GLU A 77 8.53 8.59 6.07
N ASN A 78 9.22 8.35 4.96
CA ASN A 78 9.55 9.40 3.99
C ASN A 78 8.55 9.56 2.86
N SER A 79 7.72 8.54 2.62
CA SER A 79 6.75 8.58 1.52
C SER A 79 5.86 9.83 1.55
N LYS A 80 5.42 10.32 0.41
CA LYS A 80 4.53 11.48 0.30
C LYS A 80 3.37 11.14 -0.61
N LYS A 81 2.25 11.80 -0.38
CA LYS A 81 1.12 11.71 -1.31
C LYS A 81 1.52 12.36 -2.64
N VAL A 82 1.14 11.75 -3.76
CA VAL A 82 1.31 12.36 -5.08
C VAL A 82 0.17 13.36 -5.31
N GLU A 83 0.51 14.60 -5.65
CA GLU A 83 -0.44 15.70 -5.81
C GLU A 83 -0.13 16.53 -7.07
N GLY A 84 -1.07 17.38 -7.47
CA GLY A 84 -0.88 18.36 -8.54
C GLY A 84 -0.78 17.74 -9.94
N SER A 85 0.12 18.28 -10.76
CA SER A 85 0.28 17.86 -12.16
C SER A 85 0.70 16.40 -12.30
N LEU A 86 1.51 15.88 -11.38
CA LEU A 86 1.93 14.48 -11.39
C LEU A 86 0.76 13.53 -11.13
N GLN A 87 -0.14 13.88 -10.22
CA GLN A 87 -1.36 13.10 -9.96
C GLN A 87 -2.25 13.06 -11.20
N GLN A 88 -2.49 14.21 -11.84
CA GLN A 88 -3.34 14.30 -13.04
C GLN A 88 -2.77 13.48 -14.20
N GLN A 89 -1.45 13.50 -14.37
CA GLN A 89 -0.79 12.71 -15.40
C GLN A 89 -0.87 11.21 -15.10
N LEU A 90 -0.63 10.81 -13.85
CA LEU A 90 -0.74 9.43 -13.41
C LEU A 90 -2.17 8.90 -13.57
N ASP A 91 -3.19 9.69 -13.22
CA ASP A 91 -4.60 9.34 -13.43
C ASP A 91 -4.90 9.03 -14.90
N LYS A 92 -4.37 9.85 -15.82
CA LYS A 92 -4.55 9.67 -17.26
C LYS A 92 -3.86 8.42 -17.77
N GLU A 93 -2.60 8.19 -17.36
CA GLU A 93 -1.82 7.03 -17.76
C GLU A 93 -2.48 5.72 -17.27
N LEU A 94 -2.95 5.70 -16.03
CA LEU A 94 -3.65 4.55 -15.44
C LEU A 94 -4.99 4.28 -16.14
N ASP A 95 -5.77 5.33 -16.45
CA ASP A 95 -7.04 5.18 -17.17
C ASP A 95 -6.80 4.55 -18.56
N GLU A 96 -5.74 4.94 -19.27
CA GLU A 96 -5.38 4.35 -20.58
C GLU A 96 -4.98 2.87 -20.45
N ILE A 97 -4.13 2.53 -19.48
CA ILE A 97 -3.65 1.15 -19.29
C ILE A 97 -4.81 0.22 -18.92
N ILE A 98 -5.66 0.65 -17.98
CA ILE A 98 -6.81 -0.14 -17.49
C ILE A 98 -7.85 -0.35 -18.59
N GLU A 99 -8.11 0.67 -19.44
CA GLU A 99 -9.05 0.55 -20.56
C GLU A 99 -8.52 -0.37 -21.66
N SER A 100 -7.21 -0.36 -21.90
CA SER A 100 -6.60 -1.16 -22.96
C SER A 100 -6.64 -2.67 -22.70
N LYS A 101 -6.62 -3.09 -21.42
CA LYS A 101 -6.62 -4.49 -20.91
C LYS A 101 -5.66 -5.48 -21.62
N ASN A 102 -4.72 -4.98 -22.41
CA ASN A 102 -3.92 -5.80 -23.33
C ASN A 102 -2.47 -5.99 -22.86
N ASN A 103 -2.14 -5.57 -21.64
CA ASN A 103 -0.77 -5.64 -21.13
C ASN A 103 -0.74 -6.11 -19.66
N GLU A 104 -0.63 -7.42 -19.47
CA GLU A 104 -0.55 -8.05 -18.14
C GLU A 104 0.66 -7.57 -17.32
N GLU A 105 1.79 -7.29 -17.97
CA GLU A 105 3.00 -6.79 -17.31
C GLU A 105 2.77 -5.41 -16.69
N LEU A 106 2.14 -4.47 -17.41
CA LEU A 106 1.79 -3.15 -16.87
C LEU A 106 0.73 -3.24 -15.76
N LEU A 107 -0.24 -4.15 -15.90
CA LEU A 107 -1.24 -4.37 -14.85
C LEU A 107 -0.57 -4.91 -13.58
N GLN A 108 0.42 -5.78 -13.70
CA GLN A 108 1.22 -6.26 -12.57
C GLN A 108 2.02 -5.13 -11.92
N VAL A 109 2.65 -4.23 -12.70
CA VAL A 109 3.34 -3.06 -12.16
C VAL A 109 2.38 -2.14 -11.38
N ILE A 110 1.20 -1.89 -11.95
CA ILE A 110 0.13 -1.12 -11.31
C ILE A 110 -0.26 -1.78 -9.99
N HIS A 111 -0.59 -3.07 -9.98
CA HIS A 111 -0.92 -3.82 -8.77
C HIS A 111 0.15 -3.69 -7.71
N TRP A 112 1.40 -3.89 -8.10
CA TRP A 112 2.52 -3.80 -7.19
C TRP A 112 2.62 -2.41 -6.56
N TYR A 113 2.49 -1.36 -7.37
CA TYR A 113 2.53 0.02 -6.88
C TYR A 113 1.36 0.35 -5.93
N PHE A 114 0.14 -0.07 -6.25
CA PHE A 114 -1.03 0.18 -5.39
C PHE A 114 -0.91 -0.51 -4.05
N LEU A 115 -0.52 -1.79 -4.06
CA LEU A 115 -0.38 -2.55 -2.82
C LEU A 115 0.69 -1.93 -1.91
N ALA A 116 1.78 -1.41 -2.49
CA ALA A 116 2.79 -0.66 -1.73
C ALA A 116 2.18 0.58 -1.07
N CYS A 117 1.42 1.40 -1.82
CA CYS A 117 0.80 2.61 -1.26
C CYS A 117 -0.26 2.33 -0.19
N ILE A 118 -1.09 1.30 -0.36
CA ILE A 118 -2.12 0.93 0.62
C ILE A 118 -1.46 0.42 1.91
N ALA A 119 -0.41 -0.41 1.79
CA ALA A 119 0.34 -0.91 2.93
C ALA A 119 1.06 0.22 3.69
N ILE A 120 1.69 1.16 2.97
CA ILE A 120 2.31 2.36 3.54
C ILE A 120 1.26 3.22 4.26
N SER A 121 0.12 3.49 3.62
CA SER A 121 -0.97 4.27 4.21
C SER A 121 -1.45 3.62 5.51
N SER A 122 -1.73 2.32 5.49
CA SER A 122 -2.18 1.56 6.66
C SER A 122 -1.18 1.60 7.82
N LEU A 123 0.13 1.53 7.51
CA LEU A 123 1.19 1.65 8.52
C LEU A 123 1.26 3.06 9.14
N ARG A 124 0.94 4.11 8.37
CA ARG A 124 0.93 5.50 8.83
C ARG A 124 -0.33 5.87 9.61
N THR A 125 -1.51 5.60 9.05
CA THR A 125 -2.80 5.98 9.62
C THR A 125 -3.23 5.08 10.76
N ARG A 126 -2.53 3.94 10.98
CA ARG A 126 -2.93 2.86 11.89
C ARG A 126 -4.31 2.29 11.54
N GLU A 127 -4.75 2.46 10.29
CA GLU A 127 -6.00 1.90 9.78
C GLU A 127 -5.92 0.37 9.74
N SER A 128 -7.09 -0.27 9.77
CA SER A 128 -7.15 -1.72 9.94
C SER A 128 -6.66 -2.44 8.70
N ILE A 129 -5.87 -3.50 8.90
CA ILE A 129 -5.46 -4.48 7.89
C ILE A 129 -6.62 -5.02 7.05
N ASP A 130 -7.86 -4.90 7.54
CA ASP A 130 -9.05 -5.33 6.82
C ASP A 130 -9.23 -4.58 5.48
N ILE A 131 -8.71 -3.34 5.37
CA ILE A 131 -8.65 -2.59 4.10
C ILE A 131 -7.66 -3.24 3.14
N ILE A 132 -6.43 -3.51 3.61
CA ILE A 132 -5.41 -4.23 2.80
C ILE A 132 -5.94 -5.59 2.34
N LYS A 133 -6.63 -6.32 3.22
CA LYS A 133 -7.12 -7.67 2.91
C LYS A 133 -8.26 -7.64 1.91
N LYS A 134 -9.19 -6.69 2.05
CA LYS A 134 -10.29 -6.49 1.10
C LYS A 134 -9.75 -6.07 -0.28
N ASP A 135 -8.83 -5.12 -0.30
CA ASP A 135 -8.21 -4.65 -1.54
C ASP A 135 -7.33 -5.75 -2.16
N SER A 136 -6.58 -6.54 -1.39
CA SER A 136 -5.82 -7.67 -1.96
C SER A 136 -6.71 -8.75 -2.60
N ILE A 137 -7.90 -9.01 -2.03
CA ILE A 137 -8.82 -10.06 -2.49
C ILE A 137 -9.67 -9.56 -3.67
N ASP A 138 -10.13 -8.31 -3.65
CA ASP A 138 -10.89 -7.74 -4.77
C ASP A 138 -10.03 -7.60 -6.05
N PHE A 139 -8.71 -7.50 -5.92
CA PHE A 139 -7.78 -7.42 -7.07
C PHE A 139 -7.39 -8.81 -7.66
N GLU A 140 -7.54 -9.91 -6.92
CA GLU A 140 -7.29 -11.27 -7.43
C GLU A 140 -8.49 -11.83 -8.21
N ASP A 141 -9.72 -11.48 -7.80
CA ASP A 141 -10.96 -12.06 -8.35
C ASP A 141 -11.73 -11.13 -9.32
N LYS A 142 -11.35 -9.85 -9.46
CA LYS A 142 -12.06 -8.89 -10.33
C LYS A 142 -11.10 -8.05 -11.18
N PRO A 143 -11.52 -7.62 -12.38
CA PRO A 143 -10.74 -6.65 -13.17
C PRO A 143 -10.61 -5.34 -12.39
N ILE A 144 -9.38 -4.83 -12.29
CA ILE A 144 -9.06 -3.55 -11.64
C ILE A 144 -10.10 -2.49 -12.03
N SER A 145 -10.84 -1.97 -11.06
CA SER A 145 -11.75 -0.86 -11.28
C SER A 145 -11.02 0.46 -11.07
N LYS A 146 -11.38 1.48 -11.89
CA LYS A 146 -10.88 2.86 -11.74
C LYS A 146 -11.12 3.43 -10.33
N SER A 147 -12.11 2.91 -9.59
CA SER A 147 -12.39 3.31 -8.21
C SER A 147 -11.35 2.82 -7.20
N ASP A 148 -10.71 1.69 -7.47
CA ASP A 148 -9.84 1.00 -6.50
C ASP A 148 -8.44 1.62 -6.48
N VAL A 149 -8.14 2.35 -7.55
CA VAL A 149 -6.85 2.95 -7.89
C VAL A 149 -6.83 4.44 -7.52
N LYS A 150 -7.95 5.15 -7.63
CA LYS A 150 -7.96 6.62 -7.52
C LYS A 150 -7.83 7.13 -6.07
N GLY A 151 -6.84 8.00 -5.84
CA GLY A 151 -6.77 8.91 -4.68
C GLY A 151 -5.73 8.57 -3.60
N ASN A 152 -5.10 7.40 -3.67
CA ASN A 152 -4.12 6.91 -2.69
C ASN A 152 -2.70 6.71 -3.27
N TYR A 153 -2.31 7.56 -4.22
CA TYR A 153 -0.97 7.51 -4.81
C TYR A 153 0.09 8.05 -3.85
N CYS A 154 1.25 7.42 -3.84
CA CYS A 154 2.35 7.76 -2.96
C CYS A 154 3.69 7.67 -3.70
N PHE A 155 4.71 8.35 -3.20
CA PHE A 155 6.08 8.37 -3.74
C PHE A 155 7.06 8.29 -2.58
N ALA A 156 8.15 7.52 -2.67
CA ALA A 156 9.12 7.31 -1.59
C ALA A 156 9.97 8.55 -1.27
#